data_AF-A0A1I6I7K6-F1
#
_entry.id   AF-A0A1I6I7K6-F1
#
_cell.length_a   1.000
_cell.length_b   1.000
_cell.length_c   1.000
_cell.angle_alpha   90.00
_cell.angle_beta   90.00
_cell.angle_gamma   90.00
#
_symmetry.space_group_name_H-M   'P 1'
#
loop_
_entity.id
_entity.type
_entity.pdbx_description
1 polymer ?
#
loop_
_entity_poly.entity_id
_entity_poly.type
_entity_poly.pdbx_seq_one_letter_code
_entity_poly.pdbx_strand_id
1 'polypeptide(L)'
;MKPEEMFSPAVEAFFEKLIHREQAVRRMEKFAASLQPDLDVDELVHFFRVLKSQEIFIQTIGLNGKLVPDVLSNIIYNFNDEVRLYYSQSLDLAEAGYIKICPDYADGLVVVENIYGDPLSRHRLYQSTDQKAVLKYMIRWLLKRIDWDKTRLNNMDLYKIFIERKQAEAEAEMARIQAEIASHKAEILGQKSK
;
A
#
# COMPACT_ATOMS: atom_id res chain seq x y z
N MET A 1 -23.39 -33.76 7.84
CA MET A 1 -22.37 -34.11 8.84
C MET A 1 -22.54 -33.14 9.98
N LYS A 2 -22.78 -33.63 11.20
CA LYS A 2 -22.88 -32.74 12.37
C LYS A 2 -21.48 -32.20 12.69
N PRO A 3 -21.33 -30.95 13.16
CA PRO A 3 -20.02 -30.38 13.51
C PRO A 3 -19.21 -31.27 14.47
N GLU A 4 -19.91 -31.98 15.36
CA GLU A 4 -19.37 -32.93 16.33
C GLU A 4 -18.70 -34.15 15.69
N GLU A 5 -19.12 -34.55 14.48
CA GLU A 5 -18.56 -35.68 13.73
C GLU A 5 -17.28 -35.29 12.96
N MET A 6 -16.95 -34.00 12.90
CA MET A 6 -15.76 -33.47 12.22
C MET A 6 -14.56 -33.31 13.17
N PHE A 7 -14.80 -33.27 14.48
CA PHE A 7 -13.75 -33.17 15.50
C PHE A 7 -13.24 -34.56 15.89
N SER A 8 -12.24 -35.03 15.14
CA SER A 8 -11.45 -36.20 15.54
C SER A 8 -10.31 -35.79 16.49
N PRO A 9 -9.73 -36.74 17.26
CA PRO A 9 -8.55 -36.47 18.09
C PRO A 9 -7.37 -35.87 17.32
N ALA A 10 -7.24 -36.18 16.02
CA ALA A 10 -6.21 -35.59 15.16
C ALA A 10 -6.49 -34.12 14.83
N VAL A 11 -7.76 -33.74 14.65
CA VAL A 11 -8.18 -32.35 14.44
C VAL A 11 -7.99 -31.54 15.72
N GLU A 12 -8.32 -32.12 16.87
CA GLU A 12 -8.07 -31.52 18.18
C GLU A 12 -6.57 -31.27 18.41
N ALA A 13 -5.72 -32.28 18.22
CA ALA A 13 -4.27 -32.13 18.36
C ALA A 13 -3.66 -31.12 17.37
N PHE A 14 -4.24 -30.98 16.17
CA PHE A 14 -3.85 -29.94 15.21
C PHE A 14 -4.19 -28.54 15.72
N PHE A 15 -5.40 -28.33 16.24
CA PHE A 15 -5.81 -27.04 16.80
C PHE A 15 -5.04 -26.70 18.09
N GLU A 16 -4.73 -27.67 18.95
CA GLU A 16 -3.87 -27.44 20.12
C GLU A 16 -2.47 -26.95 19.70
N LYS A 17 -1.86 -27.59 18.69
CA LYS A 17 -0.58 -27.13 18.14
C LYS A 17 -0.66 -25.74 17.52
N LEU A 18 -1.77 -25.42 16.84
CA LEU A 18 -2.00 -24.08 16.30
C LEU A 18 -2.10 -23.04 17.42
N ILE A 19 -2.86 -23.30 18.47
CA ILE A 19 -3.00 -22.41 19.63
C ILE A 19 -1.63 -22.18 20.29
N HIS A 20 -0.86 -23.25 20.53
CA HIS A 20 0.48 -23.13 21.09
C HIS A 20 1.42 -22.31 20.19
N ARG A 21 1.35 -22.51 18.87
CA ARG A 21 2.14 -21.75 17.91
C ARG A 21 1.73 -20.28 17.88
N GLU A 22 0.42 -19.99 17.89
CA GLU A 22 -0.11 -18.62 17.95
C GLU A 22 0.37 -17.90 19.22
N GLN A 23 0.28 -18.55 20.38
CA GLN A 23 0.76 -17.99 21.65
C GLN A 23 2.28 -17.76 21.66
N ALA A 24 3.05 -18.61 21.00
CA ALA A 24 4.48 -18.41 20.83
C ALA A 24 4.77 -17.20 19.93
N VAL A 25 4.07 -17.09 18.79
CA VAL A 25 4.19 -15.96 17.87
C VAL A 25 3.81 -14.65 18.56
N ARG A 26 2.66 -14.57 19.24
CA ARG A 26 2.24 -13.37 19.99
C ARG A 26 3.24 -12.95 21.08
N ARG A 27 3.91 -13.91 21.72
CA ARG A 27 4.95 -13.61 22.72
C ARG A 27 6.21 -13.04 22.06
N MET A 28 6.60 -13.59 20.91
CA MET A 28 7.73 -13.08 20.13
C MET A 28 7.43 -11.68 19.57
N GLU A 29 6.21 -11.43 19.08
CA GLU A 29 5.77 -10.11 18.61
C GLU A 29 5.82 -9.05 19.72
N LYS A 30 5.32 -9.37 20.92
CA LYS A 30 5.40 -8.45 22.08
C LYS A 30 6.84 -8.14 22.49
N PHE A 31 7.72 -9.12 22.43
CA PHE A 31 9.13 -8.93 22.75
C PHE A 31 9.85 -8.10 21.67
N ALA A 32 9.57 -8.37 20.39
CA ALA A 32 10.10 -7.58 19.27
C ALA A 32 9.64 -6.12 19.34
N ALA A 33 8.36 -5.87 19.63
CA ALA A 33 7.79 -4.53 19.79
C ALA A 33 8.43 -3.74 20.96
N SER A 34 8.97 -4.43 21.97
CA SER A 34 9.65 -3.77 23.11
C SER A 34 11.12 -3.37 22.83
N LEU A 35 11.71 -3.88 21.74
CA LEU A 35 13.12 -3.72 21.41
C LEU A 35 13.37 -2.81 20.19
N GLN A 36 12.32 -2.47 19.43
CA GLN A 36 12.46 -1.68 18.22
C GLN A 36 12.28 -0.19 18.51
N PRO A 37 13.16 0.69 17.99
CA PRO A 37 12.85 2.11 17.93
C PRO A 37 11.55 2.31 17.14
N ASP A 38 10.72 3.25 17.59
CA ASP A 38 9.40 3.57 17.04
C ASP A 38 9.55 4.20 15.64
N LEU A 39 9.82 3.36 14.64
CA LEU A 39 9.81 3.74 13.24
C LEU A 39 8.42 3.42 12.71
N ASP A 40 7.55 4.42 12.78
CA ASP A 40 6.23 4.36 12.17
C ASP A 40 6.39 4.05 10.66
N VAL A 41 5.72 3.00 10.18
CA VAL A 41 5.58 2.65 8.76
C VAL A 41 4.11 2.44 8.36
N ASP A 42 3.17 2.85 9.22
CA ASP A 42 1.75 2.60 9.06
C ASP A 42 1.20 3.32 7.82
N GLU A 43 1.64 4.56 7.57
CA GLU A 43 1.24 5.31 6.36
C GLU A 43 1.67 4.56 5.10
N LEU A 44 2.87 3.98 5.09
CA LEU A 44 3.39 3.21 3.97
C LEU A 44 2.58 1.93 3.73
N VAL A 45 2.36 1.13 4.77
CA VAL A 45 1.59 -0.11 4.68
C VAL A 45 0.14 0.18 4.29
N HIS A 46 -0.46 1.24 4.86
CA HIS A 46 -1.80 1.68 4.53
C HIS A 46 -1.91 2.11 3.06
N PHE A 47 -0.96 2.90 2.56
CA PHE A 47 -0.91 3.30 1.16
C PHE A 47 -0.95 2.09 0.22
N PHE A 48 -0.08 1.10 0.45
CA PHE A 48 -0.06 -0.10 -0.41
C PHE A 48 -1.31 -0.96 -0.26
N ARG A 49 -1.91 -1.03 0.93
CA ARG A 49 -3.19 -1.73 1.14
C ARG A 49 -4.33 -1.08 0.35
N VAL A 50 -4.41 0.25 0.38
CA VAL A 50 -5.41 1.04 -0.35
C VAL A 50 -5.17 0.93 -1.86
N LEU A 51 -3.92 1.01 -2.30
CA LEU A 51 -3.55 0.88 -3.70
C LEU A 51 -3.84 -0.53 -4.26
N LYS A 52 -3.57 -1.57 -3.45
CA LYS A 52 -3.83 -2.98 -3.76
C LYS A 52 -5.32 -3.25 -4.08
N SER A 53 -6.24 -2.49 -3.49
CA SER A 53 -7.68 -2.66 -3.71
C SER A 53 -8.19 -2.04 -5.01
N GLN A 54 -7.33 -1.34 -5.77
CA GLN A 54 -7.71 -0.71 -7.03
C GLN A 54 -7.38 -1.62 -8.22
N GLU A 55 -8.18 -1.52 -9.30
CA GLU A 55 -7.88 -2.16 -10.60
C GLU A 55 -6.75 -1.44 -11.33
N ILE A 56 -5.54 -1.50 -10.77
CA ILE A 56 -4.32 -1.00 -11.43
C ILE A 56 -3.55 -2.19 -11.97
N PHE A 57 -3.29 -2.18 -13.27
CA PHE A 57 -2.47 -3.19 -13.94
C PHE A 57 -1.05 -2.67 -14.09
N ILE A 58 -0.07 -3.52 -13.82
CA ILE A 58 1.33 -3.23 -14.09
C ILE A 58 1.96 -4.30 -14.97
N GLN A 59 2.97 -3.93 -15.74
CA GLN A 59 3.80 -4.86 -16.50
C GLN A 59 4.74 -5.60 -15.54
N THR A 60 4.60 -6.93 -15.52
CA THR A 60 5.47 -7.86 -14.78
C THR A 60 6.15 -8.81 -15.76
N ILE A 61 7.22 -9.48 -15.34
CA ILE A 61 7.88 -10.51 -16.13
C ILE A 61 7.16 -11.83 -15.86
N GLY A 62 6.55 -12.42 -16.88
CA GLY A 62 5.90 -13.72 -16.80
C GLY A 62 6.90 -14.88 -16.85
N LEU A 63 6.40 -16.11 -16.66
CA LEU A 63 7.21 -17.34 -16.67
C LEU A 63 8.04 -17.56 -17.95
N ASN A 64 7.63 -16.97 -19.07
CA ASN A 64 8.33 -17.05 -20.36
C ASN A 64 9.35 -15.91 -20.57
N GLY A 65 9.60 -15.09 -19.55
CA GLY A 65 10.48 -13.92 -19.62
C GLY A 65 9.89 -12.71 -20.36
N LYS A 66 8.65 -12.78 -20.85
CA LYS A 66 7.98 -11.66 -21.52
C LYS A 66 7.22 -10.80 -20.53
N LEU A 67 7.06 -9.53 -20.89
CA LEU A 67 6.20 -8.63 -20.13
C LEU A 67 4.74 -9.08 -20.26
N VAL A 68 4.09 -9.24 -19.12
CA VAL A 68 2.68 -9.58 -18.99
C VAL A 68 2.01 -8.61 -18.01
N PRO A 69 0.82 -8.10 -18.34
CA PRO A 69 0.09 -7.26 -17.41
C PRO A 69 -0.50 -8.09 -16.28
N ASP A 70 -0.26 -7.69 -15.03
CA ASP A 70 -0.86 -8.28 -13.84
C ASP A 70 -1.48 -7.17 -12.97
N VAL A 71 -2.50 -7.51 -12.19
CA VAL A 71 -3.18 -6.57 -11.31
C VAL A 71 -2.43 -6.43 -9.99
N LEU A 72 -2.33 -5.21 -9.45
CA LEU A 72 -1.63 -4.93 -8.19
C LEU A 72 -2.06 -5.84 -7.03
N SER A 73 -3.33 -6.24 -7.00
CA SER A 73 -3.90 -7.15 -5.99
C SER A 73 -3.21 -8.52 -5.93
N ASN A 74 -2.65 -9.00 -7.04
CA ASN A 74 -1.98 -10.30 -7.12
C ASN A 74 -0.50 -10.23 -6.72
N ILE A 75 0.10 -9.04 -6.76
CA ILE A 75 1.55 -8.89 -6.65
C ILE A 75 2.00 -8.13 -5.41
N ILE A 76 1.11 -7.37 -4.77
CA ILE A 76 1.39 -6.69 -3.50
C ILE A 76 1.02 -7.60 -2.34
N TYR A 77 1.99 -7.88 -1.49
CA TYR A 77 1.80 -8.63 -0.25
C TYR A 77 2.29 -7.80 0.93
N ASN A 78 1.43 -7.64 1.93
CA ASN A 78 1.75 -6.94 3.16
C ASN A 78 1.93 -7.99 4.26
N PHE A 79 3.08 -7.99 4.92
CA PHE A 79 3.42 -8.89 6.01
C PHE A 79 3.93 -8.07 7.19
N ASN A 80 3.09 -7.84 8.19
CA ASN A 80 3.40 -6.93 9.31
C ASN A 80 3.83 -5.55 8.77
N ASP A 81 5.07 -5.16 9.04
CA ASP A 81 5.70 -3.89 8.66
C ASP A 81 6.41 -3.93 7.30
N GLU A 82 6.26 -5.04 6.57
CA GLU A 82 6.92 -5.28 5.29
C GLU A 82 5.92 -5.30 4.14
N VAL A 83 6.28 -4.63 3.04
CA VAL A 83 5.57 -4.70 1.77
C VAL A 83 6.46 -5.37 0.73
N ARG A 84 5.91 -6.37 0.04
CA ARG A 84 6.55 -7.03 -1.12
C ARG A 84 5.77 -6.74 -2.38
N LEU A 85 6.45 -6.33 -3.43
CA LEU A 85 5.90 -6.14 -4.77
C LEU A 85 6.60 -7.07 -5.75
N TYR A 86 5.93 -8.17 -6.11
CA TYR A 86 6.47 -9.13 -7.08
C TYR A 86 6.34 -8.56 -8.49
N TYR A 87 7.48 -8.37 -9.16
CA TYR A 87 7.50 -7.89 -10.55
C TYR A 87 7.94 -8.97 -11.53
N SER A 88 8.37 -10.13 -11.05
CA SER A 88 8.76 -11.28 -11.86
C SER A 88 8.17 -12.55 -11.27
N GLN A 89 7.41 -13.28 -12.08
CA GLN A 89 6.87 -14.59 -11.74
C GLN A 89 7.86 -15.67 -12.17
N SER A 90 8.20 -16.58 -11.25
CA SER A 90 8.94 -17.81 -11.55
C SER A 90 8.23 -18.99 -10.88
N LEU A 91 8.39 -20.19 -11.46
CA LEU A 91 7.97 -21.44 -10.82
C LEU A 91 8.86 -21.76 -9.61
N ASP A 92 10.09 -21.24 -9.60
CA ASP A 92 10.97 -21.27 -8.45
C ASP A 92 10.87 -19.95 -7.68
N LEU A 93 10.42 -20.01 -6.43
CA LEU A 93 10.36 -18.86 -5.53
C LEU A 93 11.74 -18.22 -5.30
N ALA A 94 12.83 -18.98 -5.44
CA ALA A 94 14.19 -18.47 -5.34
C ALA A 94 14.57 -17.56 -6.52
N GLU A 95 13.89 -17.71 -7.66
CA GLU A 95 14.15 -16.92 -8.86
C GLU A 95 13.14 -15.77 -9.06
N ALA A 96 12.12 -15.69 -8.21
CA ALA A 96 11.12 -14.63 -8.27
C ALA A 96 11.72 -13.28 -7.83
N GLY A 97 11.66 -12.29 -8.73
CA GLY A 97 12.10 -10.93 -8.47
C GLY A 97 11.02 -10.09 -7.80
N TYR A 98 11.34 -9.48 -6.66
CA TYR A 98 10.42 -8.59 -5.95
C TYR A 98 11.11 -7.40 -5.31
N ILE A 99 10.36 -6.30 -5.20
CA ILE A 99 10.75 -5.15 -4.38
C ILE A 99 10.29 -5.39 -2.96
N LYS A 100 11.21 -5.32 -2.01
CA LYS A 100 10.95 -5.36 -0.58
C LYS A 100 11.01 -3.94 -0.02
N ILE A 101 10.01 -3.56 0.74
CA ILE A 101 10.00 -2.31 1.51
C ILE A 101 9.82 -2.70 2.97
N CYS A 102 10.78 -2.35 3.81
CA CYS A 102 10.71 -2.68 5.22
C CYS A 102 11.46 -1.65 6.07
N PRO A 103 11.13 -1.55 7.35
CA PRO A 103 11.97 -0.86 8.32
C PRO A 103 13.32 -1.58 8.47
N ASP A 104 14.39 -0.78 8.51
CA ASP A 104 15.73 -1.14 8.96
C ASP A 104 15.91 -0.53 10.36
N TYR A 105 15.56 -1.32 11.37
CA TYR A 105 15.57 -0.88 12.76
C TYR A 105 16.97 -0.60 13.31
N ALA A 106 18.02 -1.17 12.71
CA ALA A 106 19.39 -0.91 13.14
C ALA A 106 19.80 0.52 12.78
N ASP A 107 19.43 0.97 11.58
CA ASP A 107 19.78 2.29 11.06
C ASP A 107 18.68 3.34 11.31
N GLY A 108 17.48 2.92 11.75
CA GLY A 108 16.33 3.80 11.94
C GLY A 108 15.78 4.37 10.62
N LEU A 109 15.80 3.56 9.56
CA LEU A 109 15.44 3.95 8.19
C LEU A 109 14.37 3.04 7.63
N VAL A 110 13.61 3.51 6.65
CA VAL A 110 12.84 2.63 5.75
C VAL A 110 13.69 2.36 4.51
N VAL A 111 13.86 1.08 4.18
CA VAL A 111 14.67 0.65 3.03
C VAL A 111 13.78 0.06 1.94
N VAL A 112 14.16 0.32 0.70
CA VAL A 112 13.61 -0.30 -0.51
C VAL A 112 14.71 -1.14 -1.14
N GLU A 113 14.50 -2.43 -1.23
CA GLU A 113 15.46 -3.39 -1.75
C GLU A 113 14.88 -4.13 -2.95
N ASN A 114 15.69 -4.36 -3.96
CA ASN A 114 15.42 -5.33 -5.00
C ASN A 114 15.95 -6.69 -4.56
N ILE A 115 15.10 -7.69 -4.55
CA ILE A 115 15.46 -9.06 -4.19
C ILE A 115 15.27 -9.93 -5.45
N TYR A 116 16.33 -10.61 -5.89
CA TYR A 116 16.27 -11.52 -7.05
C TYR A 116 17.40 -12.57 -7.05
N GLY A 117 17.19 -13.68 -7.76
CA GLY A 117 18.21 -14.70 -8.05
C GLY A 117 18.52 -15.67 -6.92
N ASP A 118 19.35 -16.67 -7.19
CA ASP A 118 19.85 -17.64 -6.20
C ASP A 118 21.40 -17.58 -6.12
N PRO A 119 22.00 -17.34 -4.93
CA PRO A 119 21.33 -16.94 -3.68
C PRO A 119 20.65 -15.58 -3.83
N LEU A 120 19.56 -15.37 -3.08
CA LEU A 120 18.77 -14.12 -3.08
C LEU A 120 19.67 -12.90 -2.91
N SER A 121 19.96 -12.27 -4.04
CA SER A 121 20.79 -11.08 -4.10
C SER A 121 19.93 -9.90 -3.69
N ARG A 122 20.38 -9.21 -2.64
CA ARG A 122 19.71 -8.01 -2.13
C ARG A 122 20.44 -6.79 -2.63
N HIS A 123 19.74 -5.96 -3.37
CA HIS A 123 20.28 -4.70 -3.86
C HIS A 123 19.45 -3.54 -3.33
N ARG A 124 20.05 -2.72 -2.46
CA ARG A 124 19.38 -1.54 -1.90
C ARG A 124 19.16 -0.51 -3.00
N LEU A 125 17.89 -0.23 -3.29
CA LEU A 125 17.48 0.73 -4.32
C LEU A 125 17.29 2.14 -3.76
N TYR A 126 16.77 2.25 -2.54
CA TYR A 126 16.47 3.51 -1.89
C TYR A 126 16.43 3.34 -0.37
N GLN A 127 16.69 4.42 0.36
CA GLN A 127 16.51 4.46 1.82
C GLN A 127 16.16 5.88 2.25
N SER A 128 15.35 6.02 3.28
CA SER A 128 15.06 7.31 3.91
C SER A 128 14.52 7.14 5.32
N THR A 129 14.74 8.14 6.18
CA THR A 129 14.01 8.30 7.44
C THR A 129 12.58 8.81 7.21
N ASP A 130 12.29 9.43 6.05
CA ASP A 130 10.98 10.01 5.73
C ASP A 130 10.13 9.04 4.89
N GLN A 131 9.03 8.54 5.48
CA GLN A 131 8.07 7.69 4.79
C GLN A 131 7.54 8.33 3.50
N LYS A 132 7.33 9.65 3.46
CA LYS A 132 6.83 10.36 2.28
C LYS A 132 7.85 10.34 1.14
N ALA A 133 9.13 10.39 1.46
CA ALA A 133 10.20 10.27 0.47
C ALA A 133 10.23 8.85 -0.13
N VAL A 134 10.06 7.81 0.69
CA VAL A 134 9.93 6.42 0.23
C VAL A 134 8.69 6.24 -0.63
N LEU A 135 7.53 6.77 -0.21
CA LEU A 135 6.31 6.73 -1.01
C LEU A 135 6.47 7.43 -2.36
N LYS A 136 7.10 8.60 -2.41
CA LYS A 136 7.42 9.29 -3.68
C LYS A 136 8.30 8.44 -4.59
N TYR A 137 9.29 7.76 -4.03
CA TYR A 137 10.14 6.83 -4.79
C TYR A 137 9.29 5.70 -5.37
N MET A 138 8.45 5.07 -4.55
CA MET A 138 7.61 3.94 -4.97
C MET A 138 6.52 4.32 -5.97
N ILE A 139 5.89 5.49 -5.81
CA ILE A 139 4.93 6.03 -6.78
C ILE A 139 5.59 6.19 -8.15
N ARG A 140 6.80 6.77 -8.20
CA ARG A 140 7.55 6.90 -9.47
C ARG A 140 7.92 5.53 -10.04
N TRP A 141 8.26 4.56 -9.21
CA TRP A 141 8.56 3.20 -9.64
C TRP A 141 7.33 2.52 -10.26
N LEU A 142 6.16 2.67 -9.63
CA LEU A 142 4.88 2.14 -10.08
C LEU A 142 4.41 2.79 -11.39
N LEU A 143 4.41 4.13 -11.46
CA LEU A 143 3.94 4.88 -12.64
C LEU A 143 4.67 4.47 -13.93
N LYS A 144 5.96 4.11 -13.84
CA LYS A 144 6.75 3.62 -14.98
C LYS A 144 6.34 2.24 -15.49
N ARG A 145 5.55 1.50 -14.72
CA ARG A 145 5.17 0.11 -14.97
C ARG A 145 3.68 -0.08 -15.15
N ILE A 146 2.86 0.94 -14.88
CA ILE A 146 1.42 0.85 -15.11
C ILE A 146 1.19 0.53 -16.60
N ASP A 147 0.40 -0.51 -16.83
CA ASP A 147 -0.19 -0.78 -18.13
C ASP A 147 -1.39 0.16 -18.29
N TRP A 148 -1.18 1.25 -19.02
CA TRP A 148 -2.21 2.26 -19.28
C TRP A 148 -3.26 1.82 -20.31
N ASP A 149 -2.99 0.77 -21.08
CA ASP A 149 -3.98 0.21 -22.01
C ASP A 149 -5.06 -0.57 -21.24
N LYS A 150 -4.67 -1.19 -20.11
CA LYS A 150 -5.58 -1.92 -19.22
C LYS A 150 -6.09 -1.10 -18.04
N THR A 151 -5.28 -0.22 -17.47
CA THR A 151 -5.65 0.58 -16.30
C THR A 151 -6.56 1.74 -16.71
N ARG A 152 -7.80 1.74 -16.21
CA ARG A 152 -8.78 2.81 -16.48
C ARG A 152 -9.06 3.59 -15.21
N LEU A 153 -8.69 4.86 -15.18
CA LEU A 153 -8.91 5.73 -14.01
C LEU A 153 -10.39 5.78 -13.57
N ASN A 154 -11.33 5.81 -14.53
CA ASN A 154 -12.76 5.85 -14.23
C ASN A 154 -13.29 4.57 -13.54
N ASN A 155 -12.56 3.46 -13.61
CA ASN A 155 -12.91 2.24 -12.89
C ASN A 155 -12.42 2.26 -11.44
N MET A 156 -11.47 3.13 -11.10
CA MET A 156 -10.88 3.19 -9.77
C MET A 156 -11.78 3.98 -8.82
N ASP A 157 -12.21 3.35 -7.72
CA ASP A 157 -13.05 4.00 -6.73
C ASP A 157 -12.34 5.17 -6.04
N LEU A 158 -11.03 5.04 -5.77
CA LEU A 158 -10.25 6.16 -5.22
C LEU A 158 -10.20 7.36 -6.15
N TYR A 159 -10.19 7.14 -7.46
CA TYR A 159 -10.18 8.24 -8.42
C TYR A 159 -11.51 8.98 -8.42
N LYS A 160 -12.64 8.27 -8.33
CA LYS A 160 -13.98 8.88 -8.20
C LYS A 160 -14.06 9.75 -6.94
N ILE A 161 -13.67 9.20 -5.80
CA ILE A 161 -13.61 9.93 -4.51
C ILE A 161 -12.71 11.16 -4.61
N PHE A 162 -11.56 11.03 -5.29
CA PHE A 162 -10.64 12.15 -5.49
C PHE A 162 -11.27 13.28 -6.32
N ILE A 163 -11.96 12.94 -7.41
CA ILE A 163 -12.64 13.94 -8.26
C ILE A 163 -13.78 14.62 -7.52
N GLU A 164 -14.62 13.88 -6.80
CA GLU A 164 -15.71 14.43 -6.00
C GLU A 164 -15.18 15.42 -4.96
N ARG A 165 -14.11 15.07 -4.25
CA ARG A 165 -13.46 15.96 -3.30
C ARG A 165 -12.92 17.22 -3.96
N LYS A 166 -12.31 17.10 -5.14
CA LYS A 166 -11.79 18.26 -5.88
C LYS A 166 -12.89 19.18 -6.37
N GLN A 167 -14.04 18.63 -6.78
CA GLN A 167 -15.21 19.39 -7.17
C GLN A 167 -15.79 20.14 -5.96
N ALA A 168 -15.97 19.47 -4.82
CA ALA A 168 -16.44 20.09 -3.60
C ALA A 168 -15.51 21.22 -3.11
N GLU A 169 -14.19 21.01 -3.18
CA GLU A 169 -13.19 22.05 -2.86
C GLU A 169 -13.35 23.28 -3.79
N ALA A 170 -13.56 23.07 -5.09
CA ALA A 170 -13.75 24.16 -6.04
C ALA A 170 -15.10 24.90 -5.86
N GLU A 171 -16.18 24.17 -5.58
CA GLU A 171 -17.50 24.74 -5.32
C GLU A 171 -17.50 25.59 -4.03
N ALA A 172 -16.85 25.11 -2.97
CA ALA A 172 -16.70 25.84 -1.71
C ALA A 172 -15.93 27.16 -1.92
N GLU A 173 -14.87 27.14 -2.72
CA GLU A 173 -14.10 28.34 -3.04
C GLU A 173 -14.92 29.35 -3.87
N MET A 174 -15.65 28.87 -4.88
CA MET A 174 -16.54 29.72 -5.66
C MET A 174 -17.64 30.35 -4.80
N ALA A 175 -18.21 29.61 -3.85
CA ALA A 175 -19.22 30.12 -2.92
C ALA A 175 -18.64 31.19 -1.98
N ARG A 176 -17.40 31.02 -1.49
CA ARG A 176 -16.70 32.04 -0.69
C ARG A 176 -16.51 33.33 -1.49
N ILE A 177 -16.00 33.24 -2.71
CA ILE A 177 -15.78 34.40 -3.58
C ILE A 177 -17.11 35.12 -3.87
N GLN A 178 -18.18 34.38 -4.15
CA GLN A 178 -19.50 34.96 -4.39
C GLN A 178 -20.07 35.67 -3.15
N ALA A 179 -19.88 35.09 -1.96
CA ALA A 179 -20.30 35.70 -0.69
C ALA A 179 -19.51 36.99 -0.40
N GLU A 180 -18.20 37.00 -0.65
CA GLU A 180 -17.36 38.20 -0.52
C GLU A 180 -17.80 39.31 -1.50
N ILE A 181 -18.07 38.95 -2.77
CA ILE A 181 -18.60 39.89 -3.77
C ILE A 181 -19.98 40.43 -3.37
N ALA A 182 -20.86 39.58 -2.84
CA ALA A 182 -22.20 39.98 -2.39
C ALA A 182 -22.13 40.91 -1.17
N SER A 183 -21.28 40.61 -0.19
CA SER A 183 -21.02 41.48 0.97
C SER A 183 -20.49 42.84 0.53
N HIS A 184 -19.50 42.86 -0.36
CA HIS A 184 -18.92 44.10 -0.86
C HIS A 184 -19.92 44.94 -1.68
N LYS A 185 -20.77 44.31 -2.50
CA LYS A 185 -21.85 45.00 -3.20
C LYS A 185 -22.89 45.58 -2.24
N ALA A 186 -23.24 44.86 -1.16
CA ALA A 186 -24.17 45.34 -0.15
C ALA A 186 -23.62 46.55 0.62
N GLU A 187 -22.32 46.56 0.94
CA GLU A 187 -21.63 47.71 1.55
C GLU A 187 -21.66 48.95 0.63
N ILE A 188 -21.38 48.78 -0.66
CA ILE A 188 -21.39 49.89 -1.64
C ILE A 188 -22.80 50.48 -1.80
N LEU A 189 -23.83 49.63 -1.87
CA LEU A 189 -25.23 50.07 -1.97
C LEU A 189 -25.72 50.74 -0.68
N GLY A 190 -25.28 50.26 0.49
CA GLY A 190 -25.58 50.86 1.79
C GLY A 190 -24.94 52.25 1.99
N GLN A 191 -23.76 52.49 1.42
CA GLN A 191 -23.10 53.81 1.47
C GLN A 191 -23.70 54.84 0.52
N LYS A 192 -24.33 54.44 -0.60
CA LYS A 192 -25.00 55.36 -1.54
C LYS A 192 -26.38 55.85 -1.11
N SER A 193 -26.95 55.26 -0.05
CA SER A 193 -28.28 55.63 0.50
C SER A 193 -28.21 56.52 1.75
N LYS A 194 -27.01 57.02 2.11
CA LYS A 194 -26.80 58.05 3.13
C LYS A 194 -26.29 59.33 2.48
#